data_AF-A0A3N7EC12-F1
#
_entry.id   AF-A0A3N7EC12-F1
#
_cell.length_a   1.000
_cell.length_b   1.000
_cell.length_c   1.000
_cell.angle_alpha   90.00
_cell.angle_beta   90.00
_cell.angle_gamma   90.00
#
_symmetry.space_group_name_H-M   'P 1'
#
loop_
_entity.id
_entity.type
_entity.pdbx_description
1 polymer ?
#
loop_
_entity_poly.entity_id
_entity_poly.type
_entity_poly.pdbx_seq_one_letter_code
_entity_poly.pdbx_strand_id
1 'polypeptide(L)'
;MATEKQPVKISAPKNFDKVVVSGNVEVTLIQNGTEGISYADDNSGKVKVIQDGTALKITSADNQVAKVTVYVKSIYRVMASDDAVVKTEGKLNVTNLQVLLSGNAVAKIDSKTESLYTVIADRADLKLSGTTQNHSLVMGSTPKLNLDRFAAVNTVMNTPEATIQTAALSK
;
A
#
# COMPACT_ATOMS: atom_id res chain seq x y z
N MET A 1 -25.85 -22.96 11.22
CA MET A 1 -25.34 -21.58 11.23
C MET A 1 -23.87 -21.64 11.58
N ALA A 2 -22.97 -21.30 10.65
CA ALA A 2 -21.54 -21.33 10.91
C ALA A 2 -21.20 -20.21 11.89
N THR A 3 -20.68 -20.57 13.06
CA THR A 3 -20.17 -19.60 14.04
C THR A 3 -18.97 -18.88 13.44
N GLU A 4 -19.20 -17.64 13.03
CA GLU A 4 -18.16 -16.74 12.57
C GLU A 4 -17.20 -16.49 13.73
N LYS A 5 -16.00 -17.07 13.64
CA LYS A 5 -14.97 -17.00 14.68
C LYS A 5 -14.62 -15.51 14.84
N GLN A 6 -14.87 -14.95 16.03
CA GLN A 6 -14.52 -13.57 16.38
C GLN A 6 -13.08 -13.27 15.93
N PRO A 7 -12.79 -12.08 15.36
CA PRO A 7 -11.45 -11.75 14.92
C PRO A 7 -10.46 -11.90 16.06
N VAL A 8 -9.50 -12.79 15.88
CA VAL A 8 -8.35 -12.94 16.76
C VAL A 8 -7.60 -11.62 16.73
N LYS A 9 -7.71 -10.82 17.80
CA LYS A 9 -6.80 -9.70 18.02
C LYS A 9 -5.40 -10.29 18.06
N ILE A 10 -4.61 -10.07 17.01
CA ILE A 10 -3.19 -10.40 17.05
C ILE A 10 -2.54 -9.46 18.07
N SER A 11 -1.92 -10.04 19.09
CA SER A 11 -1.24 -9.30 20.14
C SER A 11 0.15 -8.82 19.71
N ALA A 12 0.78 -9.51 18.74
CA ALA A 12 2.08 -9.14 18.19
C ALA A 12 2.31 -9.79 16.80
N PRO A 13 2.07 -9.09 15.68
CA PRO A 13 2.38 -9.62 14.36
C PRO A 13 3.90 -9.70 14.19
N LYS A 14 4.38 -10.76 13.52
CA LYS A 14 5.80 -10.99 13.26
C LYS A 14 6.03 -11.68 11.93
N ASN A 15 7.20 -11.49 11.33
CA ASN A 15 7.64 -12.04 10.05
C ASN A 15 6.66 -11.71 8.91
N PHE A 16 6.23 -10.45 8.83
CA PHE A 16 5.37 -9.98 7.75
C PHE A 16 6.13 -8.98 6.88
N ASP A 17 5.87 -9.05 5.59
CA ASP A 17 6.58 -8.27 4.56
C ASP A 17 5.62 -7.66 3.53
N LYS A 18 4.31 -7.88 3.72
CA LYS A 18 3.23 -7.23 2.98
C LYS A 18 2.29 -6.54 3.97
N VAL A 19 1.89 -5.33 3.65
CA VAL A 19 0.81 -4.61 4.34
C VAL A 19 -0.32 -4.40 3.36
N VAL A 20 -1.52 -4.85 3.74
CA VAL A 20 -2.74 -4.75 2.93
C VAL A 20 -3.77 -3.96 3.72
N VAL A 21 -4.17 -2.81 3.20
CA VAL A 21 -5.00 -1.83 3.89
C VAL A 21 -6.27 -1.58 3.09
N SER A 22 -7.43 -1.63 3.74
CA SER A 22 -8.71 -1.38 3.05
C SER A 22 -9.75 -0.71 3.95
N GLY A 23 -10.63 0.07 3.33
CA GLY A 23 -11.69 0.83 4.00
C GLY A 23 -11.19 2.10 4.71
N ASN A 24 -11.93 2.55 5.73
CA ASN A 24 -11.73 3.86 6.36
C ASN A 24 -10.64 3.84 7.45
N VAL A 25 -9.39 3.72 7.01
CA VAL A 25 -8.23 3.58 7.90
C VAL A 25 -7.03 4.37 7.38
N GLU A 26 -6.31 5.00 8.31
CA GLU A 26 -5.03 5.65 8.11
C GLU A 26 -3.91 4.81 8.75
N VAL A 27 -2.94 4.40 7.95
CA VAL A 27 -1.78 3.61 8.38
C VAL A 27 -0.50 4.44 8.23
N THR A 28 0.23 4.59 9.33
CA THR A 28 1.61 5.08 9.33
C THR A 28 2.57 3.89 9.34
N LEU A 29 3.39 3.76 8.29
CA LEU A 29 4.45 2.77 8.20
C LEU A 29 5.77 3.34 8.72
N ILE A 30 6.41 2.64 9.66
CA ILE A 30 7.71 3.01 10.21
C ILE A 30 8.65 1.83 10.06
N GLN A 31 9.75 2.01 9.32
CA GLN A 31 10.80 0.99 9.29
C GLN A 31 11.68 1.12 10.54
N ASN A 32 11.81 0.04 11.30
CA ASN A 32 12.64 -0.03 12.50
C ASN A 32 13.21 -1.45 12.69
N GLY A 33 13.84 -1.72 13.85
CA GLY A 33 14.40 -3.04 14.15
C GLY A 33 13.38 -4.11 14.58
N THR A 34 12.11 -3.74 14.82
CA THR A 34 11.12 -4.59 15.49
C THR A 34 9.74 -4.46 14.87
N GLU A 35 9.14 -5.58 14.50
CA GLU A 35 7.78 -5.59 13.97
C GLU A 35 6.73 -5.37 15.07
N GLY A 36 5.65 -4.69 14.73
CA GLY A 36 4.57 -4.44 15.68
C GLY A 36 3.49 -3.53 15.14
N ILE A 37 2.44 -3.35 15.96
CA ILE A 37 1.35 -2.44 15.69
C ILE A 37 1.07 -1.64 16.95
N SER A 38 0.83 -0.35 16.79
CA SER A 38 0.23 0.50 17.81
C SER A 38 -0.93 1.29 17.24
N TYR A 39 -1.80 1.75 18.13
CA TYR A 39 -2.93 2.61 17.80
C TYR A 39 -2.58 4.03 18.20
N ALA A 40 -3.00 5.02 17.40
CA ALA A 40 -2.81 6.42 17.79
C ALA A 40 -3.68 6.74 19.02
N ASP A 41 -3.20 7.64 19.88
CA ASP A 41 -3.94 8.04 21.09
C ASP A 41 -5.29 8.69 20.76
N ASP A 42 -5.40 9.33 19.59
CA ASP A 42 -6.61 9.96 19.07
C ASP A 42 -7.43 9.05 18.15
N ASN A 43 -7.14 7.75 18.13
CA ASN A 43 -7.90 6.78 17.34
C ASN A 43 -9.33 6.60 17.88
N SER A 44 -10.32 7.10 17.15
CA SER A 44 -11.74 6.89 17.44
C SER A 44 -12.39 5.77 16.63
N GLY A 45 -11.73 5.28 15.57
CA GLY A 45 -12.24 4.24 14.68
C GLY A 45 -11.95 2.81 15.13
N LYS A 46 -12.79 1.88 14.68
CA LYS A 46 -12.61 0.43 14.85
C LYS A 46 -11.83 -0.17 13.68
N VAL A 47 -10.85 -1.01 13.99
CA VAL A 47 -10.05 -1.70 12.98
C VAL A 47 -9.91 -3.18 13.28
N LYS A 48 -9.96 -3.99 12.22
CA LYS A 48 -9.67 -5.41 12.24
C LYS A 48 -8.26 -5.61 11.70
N VAL A 49 -7.40 -6.25 12.49
CA VAL A 49 -6.04 -6.61 12.07
C VAL A 49 -5.93 -8.14 12.06
N ILE A 50 -5.59 -8.70 10.91
CA ILE A 50 -5.36 -10.14 10.72
C ILE A 50 -4.01 -10.32 10.03
N GLN A 51 -3.19 -11.24 10.52
CA GLN A 51 -2.05 -11.73 9.77
C GLN A 51 -2.41 -13.03 9.05
N ASP A 52 -2.17 -13.08 7.75
CA ASP A 52 -2.40 -14.22 6.88
C ASP A 52 -1.07 -14.53 6.15
N GLY A 53 -0.36 -15.53 6.67
CA GLY A 53 1.03 -15.80 6.28
C GLY A 53 1.92 -14.57 6.52
N THR A 54 2.52 -14.05 5.45
CA THR A 54 3.38 -12.86 5.50
C THR A 54 2.63 -11.55 5.27
N ALA A 55 1.31 -11.59 5.09
CA ALA A 55 0.48 -10.41 4.87
C ALA A 55 -0.20 -9.95 6.15
N LEU A 56 0.04 -8.69 6.53
CA LEU A 56 -0.70 -8.02 7.57
C LEU A 56 -1.86 -7.24 6.95
N LYS A 57 -3.09 -7.73 7.18
CA LYS A 57 -4.33 -7.15 6.67
C LYS A 57 -4.96 -6.24 7.73
N ILE A 58 -5.18 -4.98 7.37
CA ILE A 58 -5.71 -3.92 8.22
C ILE A 58 -6.96 -3.36 7.55
N THR A 59 -8.12 -3.56 8.16
CA THR A 59 -9.41 -3.20 7.54
C THR A 59 -10.30 -2.46 8.53
N SER A 60 -10.95 -1.40 8.07
CA SER A 60 -11.98 -0.67 8.82
C SER A 60 -13.25 -0.53 7.97
N ALA A 61 -14.39 -0.89 8.55
CA ALA A 61 -15.72 -0.60 7.99
C ALA A 61 -16.45 0.46 8.85
N ASP A 62 -15.73 1.12 9.76
CA ASP A 62 -16.29 2.13 10.65
C ASP A 62 -16.42 3.47 9.94
N ASN A 63 -17.40 4.28 10.37
CA ASN A 63 -17.57 5.64 9.88
C ASN A 63 -16.48 6.58 10.41
N GLN A 64 -15.91 6.25 11.57
CA GLN A 64 -14.76 6.97 12.12
C GLN A 64 -13.45 6.40 11.56
N VAL A 65 -12.52 7.29 11.21
CA VAL A 65 -11.21 6.89 10.69
C VAL A 65 -10.44 6.14 11.77
N ALA A 66 -10.02 4.91 11.48
CA ALA A 66 -9.09 4.20 12.34
C ALA A 66 -7.65 4.64 12.05
N LYS A 67 -6.84 4.92 13.07
CA LYS A 67 -5.44 5.37 12.96
C LYS A 67 -4.51 4.33 13.57
N VAL A 68 -3.67 3.74 12.72
CA VAL A 68 -2.80 2.62 13.08
C VAL A 68 -1.36 2.95 12.68
N THR A 69 -0.41 2.68 13.57
CA THR A 69 1.02 2.69 13.25
C THR A 69 1.51 1.26 13.13
N VAL A 70 2.21 0.95 12.05
CA VAL A 70 2.77 -0.36 11.77
C VAL A 70 4.28 -0.23 11.68
N TYR A 71 4.96 -0.98 12.55
CA TYR A 71 6.39 -1.09 12.56
C TYR A 71 6.81 -2.29 11.71
N VAL A 72 7.71 -2.07 10.76
CA VAL A 72 8.21 -3.10 9.84
C VAL A 72 9.72 -3.19 9.94
N LYS A 73 10.25 -4.42 9.94
CA LYS A 73 11.69 -4.65 9.79
C LYS A 73 12.11 -4.56 8.32
N SER A 74 11.35 -5.26 7.49
CA SER A 74 11.45 -5.25 6.03
C SER A 74 10.05 -5.24 5.45
N ILE A 75 9.89 -4.71 4.25
CA ILE A 75 8.63 -4.69 3.52
C ILE A 75 8.93 -4.75 2.04
N TYR A 76 8.19 -5.56 1.31
CA TYR A 76 8.29 -5.59 -0.14
C TYR A 76 6.99 -5.21 -0.84
N ARG A 77 5.85 -5.15 -0.12
CA ARG A 77 4.57 -4.79 -0.72
C ARG A 77 3.67 -3.98 0.21
N VAL A 78 3.11 -2.91 -0.33
CA VAL A 78 2.05 -2.10 0.24
C VAL A 78 0.86 -2.14 -0.72
N MET A 79 -0.31 -2.54 -0.23
CA MET A 79 -1.56 -2.51 -0.97
C MET A 79 -2.56 -1.64 -0.21
N ALA A 80 -3.22 -0.71 -0.89
CA ALA A 80 -4.29 0.10 -0.32
C ALA A 80 -5.48 0.19 -1.26
N SER A 81 -6.70 0.07 -0.73
CA SER A 81 -7.95 0.16 -1.49
C SER A 81 -9.02 0.96 -0.75
N ASP A 82 -10.13 1.23 -1.43
CA ASP A 82 -11.27 2.01 -0.91
C ASP A 82 -10.82 3.41 -0.49
N ASP A 83 -11.12 3.86 0.72
CA ASP A 83 -10.73 5.18 1.25
C ASP A 83 -9.47 5.13 2.13
N ALA A 84 -8.67 4.06 2.02
CA ALA A 84 -7.50 3.86 2.86
C ALA A 84 -6.40 4.90 2.59
N VAL A 85 -5.76 5.35 3.67
CA VAL A 85 -4.59 6.23 3.62
C VAL A 85 -3.37 5.49 4.15
N VAL A 86 -2.28 5.44 3.38
CA VAL A 86 -1.01 4.87 3.83
C VAL A 86 0.10 5.90 3.70
N LYS A 87 0.81 6.19 4.78
CA LYS A 87 1.95 7.11 4.78
C LYS A 87 3.16 6.46 5.41
N THR A 88 4.35 6.79 4.94
CA THR A 88 5.59 6.44 5.67
C THR A 88 5.97 7.57 6.61
N GLU A 89 6.47 7.22 7.79
CA GLU A 89 7.24 8.12 8.63
C GLU A 89 8.71 7.72 8.56
N GLY A 90 9.53 8.63 8.06
CA GLY A 90 10.88 8.29 7.59
C GLY A 90 10.85 7.51 6.28
N LYS A 91 12.00 6.92 5.96
CA LYS A 91 12.29 6.30 4.66
C LYS A 91 12.34 4.79 4.75
N LEU A 92 11.63 4.11 3.86
CA LEU A 92 11.76 2.67 3.64
C LEU A 92 13.02 2.37 2.82
N ASN A 93 14.01 1.72 3.41
CA ASN A 93 15.24 1.26 2.77
C ASN A 93 15.12 -0.25 2.51
N VAL A 94 14.75 -0.61 1.28
CA VAL A 94 14.48 -2.00 0.88
C VAL A 94 14.92 -2.23 -0.56
N THR A 95 15.39 -3.43 -0.91
CA THR A 95 15.83 -3.72 -2.29
C THR A 95 14.69 -3.57 -3.30
N ASN A 96 13.54 -4.19 -3.00
CA ASN A 96 12.38 -4.22 -3.87
C ASN A 96 11.14 -3.75 -3.11
N LEU A 97 10.36 -2.86 -3.72
CA LEU A 97 9.08 -2.42 -3.17
C LEU A 97 7.99 -2.44 -4.24
N GLN A 98 6.81 -2.89 -3.85
CA GLN A 98 5.60 -2.85 -4.66
C GLN A 98 4.55 -1.99 -3.96
N VAL A 99 3.95 -1.05 -4.67
CA VAL A 99 2.86 -0.21 -4.17
C VAL A 99 1.66 -0.33 -5.10
N LEU A 100 0.57 -0.89 -4.62
CA LEU A 100 -0.64 -1.12 -5.41
C LEU A 100 -1.81 -0.37 -4.78
N LEU A 101 -2.41 0.55 -5.54
CA LEU A 101 -3.52 1.38 -5.09
C LEU A 101 -4.74 1.22 -6.02
N SER A 102 -5.93 1.18 -5.42
CA SER A 102 -7.21 1.19 -6.13
C SER A 102 -8.29 1.94 -5.34
N GLY A 103 -9.47 2.12 -5.92
CA GLY A 103 -10.54 2.90 -5.33
C GLY A 103 -10.18 4.37 -5.18
N ASN A 104 -10.22 4.89 -3.96
CA ASN A 104 -9.89 6.27 -3.58
C ASN A 104 -8.65 6.32 -2.69
N ALA A 105 -7.86 5.26 -2.67
CA ALA A 105 -6.76 5.12 -1.73
C ALA A 105 -5.71 6.20 -1.96
N VAL A 106 -5.15 6.70 -0.86
CA VAL A 106 -4.08 7.71 -0.89
C VAL A 106 -2.82 7.11 -0.29
N ALA A 107 -1.71 7.17 -1.01
CA ALA A 107 -0.42 6.76 -0.48
C ALA A 107 0.64 7.86 -0.58
N LYS A 108 1.38 8.05 0.52
CA LYS A 108 2.54 8.95 0.60
C LYS A 108 3.76 8.14 1.04
N ILE A 109 4.58 7.72 0.08
CA ILE A 109 5.66 6.75 0.32
C ILE A 109 7.03 7.41 0.07
N ASP A 110 7.84 7.49 1.12
CA ASP A 110 9.27 7.81 1.04
C ASP A 110 10.10 6.52 1.07
N SER A 111 10.87 6.26 0.01
CA SER A 111 11.66 5.03 -0.10
C SER A 111 13.00 5.22 -0.79
N LYS A 112 13.96 4.36 -0.45
CA LYS A 112 15.19 4.11 -1.20
C LYS A 112 15.19 2.65 -1.63
N THR A 113 15.16 2.42 -2.93
CA THR A 113 15.05 1.06 -3.51
C THR A 113 16.00 0.83 -4.67
N GLU A 114 16.23 -0.43 -5.01
CA GLU A 114 16.81 -0.79 -6.30
C GLU A 114 15.70 -0.91 -7.34
N SER A 115 14.58 -1.56 -6.99
CA SER A 115 13.42 -1.65 -7.87
C SER A 115 12.12 -1.26 -7.16
N LEU A 116 11.37 -0.36 -7.79
CA LEU A 116 10.04 0.05 -7.38
C LEU A 116 9.03 -0.33 -8.46
N TYR A 117 8.01 -1.10 -8.08
CA TYR A 117 6.87 -1.39 -8.94
C TYR A 117 5.62 -0.72 -8.38
N THR A 118 4.89 0.02 -9.22
CA THR A 118 3.69 0.73 -8.78
C THR A 118 2.52 0.43 -9.71
N VAL A 119 1.37 0.12 -9.13
CA VAL A 119 0.08 0.02 -9.84
C VAL A 119 -0.88 1.02 -9.23
N ILE A 120 -1.44 1.89 -10.05
CA ILE A 120 -2.40 2.91 -9.60
C ILE A 120 -3.63 2.82 -10.49
N ALA A 121 -4.77 2.51 -9.88
CA ALA A 121 -6.06 2.34 -10.55
C ALA A 121 -7.13 3.28 -9.96
N ASP A 122 -8.24 3.41 -10.68
CA ASP A 122 -9.42 4.19 -10.27
C ASP A 122 -9.08 5.66 -9.95
N ARG A 123 -9.46 6.15 -8.77
CA ARG A 123 -9.27 7.53 -8.32
C ARG A 123 -8.14 7.65 -7.28
N ALA A 124 -7.26 6.66 -7.20
CA ALA A 124 -6.19 6.64 -6.22
C ALA A 124 -5.17 7.77 -6.43
N ASP A 125 -4.53 8.20 -5.35
CA ASP A 125 -3.53 9.27 -5.32
C ASP A 125 -2.22 8.74 -4.72
N LEU A 126 -1.17 8.66 -5.55
CA LEU A 126 0.16 8.27 -5.12
C LEU A 126 1.10 9.47 -5.12
N LYS A 127 1.68 9.76 -3.96
CA LYS A 127 2.84 10.65 -3.83
C LYS A 127 4.07 9.84 -3.45
N LEU A 128 5.09 9.88 -4.32
CA LEU A 128 6.39 9.26 -4.07
C LEU A 128 7.44 10.30 -3.69
N SER A 129 8.34 9.92 -2.79
CA SER A 129 9.60 10.60 -2.56
C SER A 129 10.75 9.63 -2.33
N GLY A 130 11.98 10.14 -2.43
CA GLY A 130 13.20 9.34 -2.27
C GLY A 130 13.80 8.94 -3.62
N THR A 131 14.41 7.75 -3.69
CA THR A 131 15.20 7.35 -4.87
C THR A 131 15.00 5.88 -5.24
N THR A 132 15.04 5.56 -6.54
CA THR A 132 15.14 4.19 -7.03
C THR A 132 16.09 4.06 -8.21
N GLN A 133 16.61 2.85 -8.46
CA GLN A 133 17.31 2.58 -9.72
C GLN A 133 16.29 2.33 -10.83
N ASN A 134 15.31 1.48 -10.61
CA ASN A 134 14.31 1.11 -11.61
C ASN A 134 12.89 1.34 -11.09
N HIS A 135 12.10 2.15 -11.80
CA HIS A 135 10.69 2.36 -11.55
C HIS A 135 9.86 1.76 -12.69
N SER A 136 9.03 0.77 -12.39
CA SER A 136 8.00 0.27 -13.31
C SER A 136 6.62 0.71 -12.83
N LEU A 137 5.91 1.47 -13.64
CA LEU A 137 4.61 2.05 -13.33
C LEU A 137 3.54 1.50 -14.24
N VAL A 138 2.44 1.01 -13.66
CA VAL A 138 1.18 0.75 -14.35
C VAL A 138 0.14 1.75 -13.84
N MET A 139 -0.41 2.56 -14.73
CA MET A 139 -1.34 3.62 -14.35
C MET A 139 -2.59 3.61 -15.23
N GLY A 140 -3.77 3.61 -14.59
CA GLY A 140 -5.05 3.84 -15.28
C GLY A 140 -5.21 5.29 -15.78
N SER A 141 -6.38 5.62 -16.30
CA SER A 141 -6.65 6.92 -16.93
C SER A 141 -6.98 8.07 -15.95
N THR A 142 -7.49 7.73 -14.76
CA THR A 142 -8.01 8.69 -13.75
C THR A 142 -7.09 8.97 -12.54
N PRO A 143 -6.15 8.11 -12.12
CA PRO A 143 -5.38 8.34 -10.90
C PRO A 143 -4.47 9.58 -10.90
N LYS A 144 -4.00 9.97 -9.71
CA LYS A 144 -3.00 11.02 -9.54
C LYS A 144 -1.65 10.44 -9.13
N LEU A 145 -0.59 11.00 -9.72
CA LEU A 145 0.78 10.64 -9.40
C LEU A 145 1.62 11.93 -9.20
N ASN A 146 2.21 12.09 -8.02
CA ASN A 146 3.15 13.17 -7.70
C ASN A 146 4.56 12.61 -7.46
N LEU A 147 5.53 13.10 -8.24
CA LEU A 147 6.94 12.68 -8.21
C LEU A 147 7.91 13.83 -7.87
N ASP A 148 7.43 14.98 -7.38
CA ASP A 148 8.24 16.20 -7.24
C ASP A 148 9.49 16.03 -6.37
N ARG A 149 9.47 15.03 -5.48
CA ARG A 149 10.57 14.69 -4.56
C ARG A 149 11.11 13.28 -4.76
N PHE A 150 10.88 12.71 -5.93
CA PHE A 150 11.27 11.35 -6.29
C PHE A 150 12.23 11.35 -7.48
N ALA A 151 13.30 10.55 -7.40
CA ALA A 151 14.24 10.35 -8.49
C ALA A 151 14.38 8.87 -8.83
N ALA A 152 14.24 8.53 -10.12
CA ALA A 152 14.49 7.20 -10.65
C ALA A 152 15.58 7.28 -11.72
N VAL A 153 16.52 6.33 -11.73
CA VAL A 153 17.52 6.24 -12.82
C VAL A 153 16.85 5.81 -14.11
N ASN A 154 15.99 4.79 -14.04
CA ASN A 154 15.21 4.29 -15.16
C ASN A 154 13.73 4.25 -14.79
N THR A 155 12.86 4.72 -15.69
CA THR A 155 11.40 4.64 -15.52
C THR A 155 10.77 4.01 -16.76
N VAL A 156 9.95 2.98 -16.55
CA VAL A 156 9.11 2.34 -17.57
C VAL A 156 7.65 2.52 -17.16
N MET A 157 6.85 3.13 -18.03
CA MET A 157 5.43 3.32 -17.82
C MET A 157 4.63 2.44 -18.78
N ASN A 158 3.70 1.68 -18.24
CA ASN A 158 2.76 0.84 -18.98
C ASN A 158 1.35 1.33 -18.72
N THR A 159 0.54 1.44 -19.77
CA THR A 159 -0.91 1.67 -19.64
C THR A 159 -1.65 0.34 -19.75
N PRO A 160 -2.70 0.10 -18.95
CA PRO A 160 -3.51 -1.12 -19.04
C PRO A 160 -4.16 -1.33 -20.43
N GLU A 161 -4.26 -0.28 -21.25
CA GLU A 161 -4.97 -0.27 -22.53
C GLU A 161 -4.17 -0.87 -23.72
N ALA A 162 -2.93 -1.32 -23.53
CA ALA A 162 -2.11 -1.89 -24.60
C ALA A 162 -2.48 -3.33 -25.03
N THR A 163 -3.69 -3.82 -24.72
CA THR A 163 -4.12 -5.21 -25.06
C THR A 163 -5.43 -5.31 -25.86
N ILE A 164 -5.90 -4.24 -26.51
CA ILE A 164 -7.02 -4.35 -27.49
C ILE A 164 -6.66 -3.65 -28.80
N GLN A 165 -5.67 -4.18 -29.52
CA GLN A 165 -5.50 -3.86 -30.94
C GLN A 165 -4.72 -4.98 -31.64
N THR A 166 -5.34 -6.16 -31.80
CA THR A 166 -5.05 -7.13 -32.87
C THR A 166 -6.10 -8.25 -32.84
N ALA A 167 -7.34 -7.91 -33.21
CA ALA A 167 -8.32 -8.89 -33.68
C ALA A 167 -9.25 -8.22 -34.70
N ALA A 168 -8.66 -7.59 -35.72
CA ALA A 168 -9.37 -7.22 -36.93
C ALA A 168 -8.67 -7.89 -38.10
N LEU A 169 -9.00 -9.17 -38.35
CA LEU A 169 -8.85 -9.79 -39.67
C LEU A 169 -9.94 -10.87 -39.85
N SER A 170 -10.66 -10.72 -40.96
CA SER A 170 -11.45 -11.72 -41.71
C SER A 170 -12.98 -11.69 -41.55
N LYS A 171 -13.68 -10.99 -42.45
CA LYS A 171 -14.30 -11.60 -43.64
C LYS A 171 -14.47 -10.57 -44.75
#